data_AF-A0A2T4YEP0-F1
#
_entry.id   AF-A0A2T4YEP0-F1
#
_cell.length_a   1.000
_cell.length_b   1.000
_cell.length_c   1.000
_cell.angle_alpha   90.00
_cell.angle_beta   90.00
_cell.angle_gamma   90.00
#
_symmetry.space_group_name_H-M   'P 1'
#
loop_
_entity.id
_entity.type
_entity.pdbx_description
1 polymer ?
#
loop_
_entity_poly.entity_id
_entity_poly.type
_entity_poly.pdbx_seq_one_letter_code
_entity_poly.pdbx_strand_id
1 'polypeptide(L)'
;MQNAASEQQGESERERRIMLLASDLAHPAWERVEQAYARGAPLAEAKQAVLDEEVARLVPTTEGAVLDRVVQLVMQTPSSGLRPLARQRHRRVVLERLMEPYRASGGAQPGALAMVLYRRLGIVPGPLKAFWLARGERLRRVL
;
A
#
# COMPACT_ATOMS: atom_id res chain seq x y z
N MET A 1 -2.43 40.45 20.60
CA MET A 1 -2.93 39.39 19.69
C MET A 1 -2.00 39.10 18.50
N GLN A 2 -0.88 39.80 18.31
CA GLN A 2 0.03 39.57 17.15
C GLN A 2 0.99 38.37 17.29
N ASN A 3 1.32 37.94 18.52
CA ASN A 3 2.24 36.82 18.74
C ASN A 3 1.64 35.46 18.32
N ALA A 4 0.38 35.21 18.65
CA ALA A 4 -0.29 33.94 18.32
C ALA A 4 -0.42 33.70 16.80
N ALA A 5 -0.64 34.76 16.01
CA ALA A 5 -0.74 34.65 14.56
C ALA A 5 0.62 34.38 13.89
N SER A 6 1.71 34.89 14.48
CA SER A 6 3.08 34.70 13.98
C SER A 6 3.61 33.31 14.33
N GLU A 7 3.28 32.80 15.52
CA GLU A 7 3.59 31.43 15.96
C GLU A 7 2.86 30.39 15.09
N GLN A 8 1.57 30.61 14.80
CA GLN A 8 0.79 29.73 13.91
C GLN A 8 1.33 29.70 12.48
N GLN A 9 1.85 30.82 11.96
CA GLN A 9 2.47 30.88 10.64
C GLN A 9 3.81 30.11 10.61
N GLY A 10 4.64 30.25 11.65
CA GLY A 10 5.89 29.51 11.79
C GLY A 10 5.69 27.99 11.92
N GLU A 11 4.67 27.56 12.67
CA GLU A 11 4.29 26.14 12.78
C GLU A 11 3.83 25.58 11.43
N SER A 12 2.97 26.30 10.71
CA SER A 12 2.49 25.90 9.38
C SER A 12 3.63 25.77 8.35
N GLU A 13 4.61 26.69 8.37
CA GLU A 13 5.77 26.62 7.48
C GLU A 13 6.67 25.43 7.82
N ARG A 14 6.88 25.16 9.11
CA ARG A 14 7.64 24.00 9.58
C ARG A 14 6.99 22.68 9.17
N GLU A 15 5.68 22.54 9.37
CA GLU A 15 4.92 21.35 8.94
C GLU A 15 5.00 21.15 7.43
N ARG A 16 4.88 22.23 6.65
CA ARG A 16 5.01 22.17 5.20
C ARG A 16 6.40 21.70 4.78
N ARG A 17 7.46 22.20 5.43
CA ARG A 17 8.83 21.76 5.16
C ARG A 17 9.02 20.27 5.49
N ILE A 18 8.53 19.82 6.63
CA ILE A 18 8.58 18.39 7.02
C ILE A 18 7.88 17.53 5.96
N MET A 19 6.70 17.95 5.51
CA MET A 19 5.94 17.21 4.49
C MET A 19 6.69 17.08 3.18
N LEU A 20 7.31 18.16 2.70
CA LEU A 20 8.05 18.17 1.44
C LEU A 20 9.27 17.24 1.52
N LEU A 21 10.10 17.40 2.55
CA LEU A 21 11.28 16.56 2.76
C LEU A 21 10.90 15.08 2.91
N ALA A 22 9.86 14.79 3.67
CA ALA A 22 9.39 13.42 3.84
C ALA A 22 8.85 12.83 2.52
N SER A 23 8.19 13.63 1.68
CA SER A 23 7.69 13.18 0.38
C SER A 23 8.84 12.84 -0.58
N ASP A 24 9.87 13.69 -0.61
CA ASP A 24 11.07 13.48 -1.43
C ASP A 24 11.84 12.22 -1.03
N LEU A 25 11.88 11.90 0.27
CA LEU A 25 12.52 10.69 0.79
C LEU A 25 11.64 9.44 0.65
N ALA A 26 10.31 9.57 0.79
CA ALA A 26 9.38 8.45 0.70
C ALA A 26 9.27 7.88 -0.73
N HIS A 27 9.46 8.71 -1.76
CA HIS A 27 9.39 8.26 -3.15
C HIS A 27 10.43 7.17 -3.51
N PRO A 28 11.75 7.38 -3.33
CA PRO A 28 12.75 6.35 -3.60
C PRO A 28 12.67 5.17 -2.62
N ALA A 29 12.16 5.37 -1.40
CA ALA A 29 11.86 4.27 -0.48
C ALA A 29 10.74 3.38 -1.06
N TRP A 30 9.65 3.98 -1.55
CA TRP A 30 8.56 3.24 -2.18
C TRP A 30 9.03 2.44 -3.39
N GLU A 31 9.87 3.00 -4.26
CA GLU A 31 10.40 2.25 -5.41
C GLU A 31 11.16 0.98 -4.99
N ARG A 32 11.91 1.03 -3.89
CA ARG A 32 12.57 -0.17 -3.34
C ARG A 32 11.59 -1.17 -2.75
N VAL A 33 10.51 -0.71 -2.12
CA VAL A 33 9.42 -1.58 -1.68
C VAL A 33 8.85 -2.33 -2.88
N GLU A 34 8.61 -1.63 -3.99
CA GLU A 34 8.11 -2.24 -5.23
C GLU A 34 9.07 -3.29 -5.78
N GLN A 35 10.38 -3.04 -5.75
CA GLN A 35 11.40 -3.98 -6.19
C GLN A 35 11.44 -5.22 -5.29
N ALA A 36 11.44 -5.06 -3.96
CA ALA A 36 11.41 -6.16 -3.01
C ALA A 36 10.15 -7.01 -3.18
N TYR A 37 9.00 -6.36 -3.35
CA TYR A 37 7.73 -7.01 -3.64
C TYR A 37 7.75 -7.77 -4.97
N ALA A 38 8.33 -7.16 -6.02
CA ALA A 38 8.50 -7.79 -7.32
C ALA A 38 9.40 -9.04 -7.27
N ARG A 39 10.38 -9.07 -6.36
CA ARG A 39 11.30 -10.21 -6.15
C ARG A 39 10.67 -11.40 -5.44
N GLY A 40 9.55 -11.25 -4.74
CA GLY A 40 9.00 -12.38 -3.97
C GLY A 40 8.28 -12.00 -2.70
N ALA A 41 8.77 -10.97 -2.03
CA ALA A 41 8.35 -10.66 -0.66
C ALA A 41 6.85 -10.29 -0.62
N PRO A 42 6.13 -10.67 0.45
CA PRO A 42 4.84 -10.07 0.78
C PRO A 42 4.96 -8.55 0.89
N LEU A 43 3.94 -7.80 0.45
CA LEU A 43 4.01 -6.33 0.40
C LEU A 43 4.28 -5.70 1.78
N ALA A 44 3.70 -6.27 2.85
CA ALA A 44 3.93 -5.80 4.21
C ALA A 44 5.40 -6.00 4.64
N GLU A 45 5.98 -7.17 4.37
CA GLU A 45 7.38 -7.46 4.66
C GLU A 45 8.32 -6.58 3.81
N ALA A 46 7.99 -6.35 2.55
CA ALA A 46 8.74 -5.46 1.68
C ALA A 46 8.75 -4.01 2.20
N LYS A 47 7.62 -3.52 2.72
CA LYS A 47 7.53 -2.20 3.35
C LYS A 47 8.41 -2.13 4.60
N GLN A 48 8.28 -3.13 5.48
CA GLN A 48 9.02 -3.15 6.75
C GLN A 48 10.53 -3.19 6.51
N ALA A 49 11.01 -4.12 5.69
CA ALA A 49 12.44 -4.28 5.43
C ALA A 49 13.08 -3.00 4.85
N VAL A 50 12.41 -2.36 3.89
CA VAL A 50 12.92 -1.11 3.30
C VAL A 50 12.89 0.03 4.31
N LEU A 51 11.87 0.11 5.16
CA LEU A 51 11.81 1.14 6.20
C LEU A 51 12.88 0.93 7.27
N ASP A 52 13.16 -0.29 7.68
CA ASP A 52 14.23 -0.59 8.63
C ASP A 52 15.60 -0.12 8.10
N GLU A 53 15.88 -0.41 6.82
CA GLU A 53 17.09 0.07 6.12
C GLU A 53 17.13 1.61 6.02
N GLU A 54 15.99 2.23 5.66
CA GLU A 54 15.90 3.67 5.47
C GLU A 54 16.04 4.46 6.76
N VAL A 55 15.37 4.01 7.81
CA VAL A 55 15.46 4.63 9.13
C VAL A 55 16.89 4.53 9.64
N ALA A 56 17.51 3.35 9.57
CA ALA A 56 18.91 3.19 9.98
C ALA A 56 19.87 4.12 9.22
N ARG A 57 19.63 4.31 7.91
CA ARG A 57 20.43 5.20 7.06
C ARG A 57 20.24 6.68 7.38
N LEU A 58 19.01 7.12 7.66
CA LEU A 58 18.66 8.54 7.74
C LEU A 58 18.69 9.10 9.17
N VAL A 59 18.57 8.25 10.20
CA VAL A 59 18.65 8.65 11.63
C VAL A 59 19.81 9.60 11.95
N PRO A 60 21.04 9.41 11.44
CA PRO A 60 22.16 10.30 11.79
C PRO A 60 22.05 11.72 11.24
N THR A 61 21.25 11.95 10.19
CA THR A 61 21.27 13.18 9.39
C THR A 61 19.90 13.85 9.23
N THR A 62 18.85 13.26 9.77
CA THR A 62 17.47 13.69 9.52
C THR A 62 16.70 13.83 10.82
N GLU A 63 15.95 14.91 10.94
CA GLU A 63 15.10 15.15 12.11
C GLU A 63 14.05 14.04 12.28
N GLY A 64 13.81 13.63 13.53
CA GLY A 64 12.87 12.55 13.86
C GLY A 64 11.47 12.75 13.26
N ALA A 65 10.94 13.97 13.30
CA ALA A 65 9.62 14.28 12.74
C ALA A 65 9.52 14.04 11.21
N VAL A 66 10.62 14.22 10.48
CA VAL A 66 10.68 13.90 9.04
C VAL A 66 10.70 12.39 8.85
N LEU A 67 11.47 11.65 9.66
CA LEU A 67 11.54 10.18 9.61
C LEU A 67 10.19 9.54 9.91
N ASP A 68 9.51 9.99 10.96
CA ASP A 68 8.16 9.53 11.32
C ASP A 68 7.20 9.73 10.15
N ARG A 69 7.32 10.88 9.48
CA ARG A 69 6.49 11.19 8.32
C ARG A 69 6.83 10.32 7.11
N VAL A 70 8.10 9.99 6.85
CA VAL A 70 8.51 9.04 5.80
C VAL A 70 7.92 7.66 6.07
N VAL A 71 8.09 7.14 7.29
CA VAL A 71 7.52 5.86 7.73
C VAL A 71 6.01 5.85 7.49
N GLN A 72 5.33 6.91 7.93
CA GLN A 72 3.90 7.05 7.73
C GLN A 72 3.51 7.01 6.26
N LEU A 73 4.17 7.80 5.39
CA LEU A 73 3.87 7.87 3.96
C LEU A 73 4.03 6.50 3.29
N VAL A 74 5.14 5.80 3.54
CA VAL A 74 5.41 4.48 2.94
C VAL A 74 4.42 3.44 3.46
N MET A 75 4.16 3.40 4.77
CA MET A 75 3.23 2.43 5.36
C MET A 75 1.79 2.65 4.90
N GLN A 76 1.35 3.90 4.82
CA GLN A 76 -0.02 4.26 4.42
C GLN A 76 -0.23 4.23 2.90
N THR A 77 0.83 4.19 2.09
CA THR A 77 0.69 4.08 0.63
C THR A 77 -0.04 2.78 0.27
N PRO A 78 -1.23 2.85 -0.34
CA PRO A 78 -2.01 1.65 -0.65
C PRO A 78 -1.37 0.84 -1.80
N SER A 79 -1.77 -0.42 -1.94
CA SER A 79 -1.38 -1.28 -3.07
C SER A 79 -1.80 -0.70 -4.44
N SER A 80 -2.79 0.20 -4.48
CA SER A 80 -3.15 0.95 -5.67
C SER A 80 -2.05 1.90 -6.17
N GLY A 81 -1.13 2.31 -5.28
CA GLY A 81 0.06 3.10 -5.59
C GLY A 81 1.20 2.30 -6.21
N LEU A 82 1.05 0.98 -6.35
CA LEU A 82 2.02 0.15 -7.07
C LEU A 82 2.02 0.47 -8.58
N ARG A 83 3.16 0.32 -9.23
CA ARG A 83 3.34 0.37 -10.68
C ARG A 83 2.48 -0.71 -11.36
N PRO A 84 2.09 -0.52 -12.64
CA PRO A 84 1.18 -1.43 -13.33
C PRO A 84 1.56 -2.91 -13.25
N LEU A 85 2.86 -3.23 -13.41
CA LEU A 85 3.37 -4.60 -13.34
C LEU A 85 3.23 -5.21 -11.93
N ALA A 86 3.63 -4.45 -10.90
CA ALA A 86 3.51 -4.87 -9.50
C ALA A 86 2.04 -5.03 -9.09
N ARG A 87 1.14 -4.16 -9.57
CA ARG A 87 -0.31 -4.30 -9.38
C ARG A 87 -0.87 -5.58 -10.00
N GLN A 88 -0.42 -5.95 -11.20
CA GLN A 88 -0.88 -7.18 -11.84
C GLN A 88 -0.51 -8.41 -11.02
N ARG A 89 0.73 -8.47 -10.51
CA ARG A 89 1.18 -9.50 -9.57
C ARG A 89 0.35 -9.47 -8.28
N HIS A 90 0.13 -8.28 -7.71
CA HIS A 90 -0.67 -8.12 -6.49
C HIS A 90 -2.08 -8.66 -6.63
N ARG A 91 -2.77 -8.32 -7.72
CA ARG A 91 -4.07 -8.91 -8.04
C ARG A 91 -3.99 -10.44 -8.10
N ARG A 92 -2.98 -11.02 -8.78
CA ARG A 92 -2.84 -12.48 -8.81
C ARG A 92 -2.72 -13.08 -7.40
N VAL A 93 -1.85 -12.54 -6.56
CA VAL A 93 -1.62 -13.02 -5.19
C VAL A 93 -2.91 -12.91 -4.35
N VAL A 94 -3.60 -11.77 -4.42
CA VAL A 94 -4.84 -11.59 -3.68
C VAL A 94 -5.93 -12.53 -4.20
N LEU A 95 -6.03 -12.74 -5.50
CA LEU A 95 -6.99 -13.70 -6.05
C LEU A 95 -6.75 -15.11 -5.54
N GLU A 96 -5.50 -15.57 -5.54
CA GLU A 96 -5.14 -16.88 -5.02
C GLU A 96 -5.55 -17.00 -3.55
N ARG A 97 -5.26 -15.98 -2.73
CA ARG A 97 -5.69 -15.93 -1.32
C ARG A 97 -7.21 -15.94 -1.15
N LEU A 98 -7.95 -15.22 -1.99
CA LEU A 98 -9.41 -15.18 -1.94
C LEU A 98 -10.04 -16.49 -2.43
N MET A 99 -9.43 -17.13 -3.43
CA MET A 99 -9.91 -18.37 -4.02
C MET A 99 -9.65 -19.58 -3.12
N GLU A 100 -8.59 -19.59 -2.31
CA GLU A 100 -8.23 -20.77 -1.51
C GLU A 100 -9.36 -21.23 -0.58
N PRO A 101 -9.96 -20.38 0.28
CA PRO A 101 -11.07 -20.77 1.13
C PRO A 101 -12.35 -21.09 0.35
N TYR A 102 -12.54 -20.42 -0.79
CA TYR A 102 -13.68 -20.64 -1.66
C TYR A 102 -13.62 -22.01 -2.36
N ARG A 103 -12.44 -22.45 -2.82
CA ARG A 103 -12.23 -23.80 -3.35
C ARG A 103 -12.39 -24.84 -2.26
N ALA A 104 -11.85 -24.58 -1.06
CA ALA A 104 -11.98 -25.47 0.08
C ALA A 104 -13.46 -25.70 0.47
N SER A 105 -14.34 -24.73 0.23
CA SER A 105 -15.78 -24.88 0.41
C SER A 105 -16.54 -25.48 -0.78
N GLY A 106 -15.84 -26.07 -1.77
CA GLY A 106 -16.45 -26.64 -2.97
C GLY A 106 -16.88 -25.61 -4.02
N GLY A 107 -16.35 -24.39 -3.96
CA GLY A 107 -16.68 -23.31 -4.90
C GLY A 107 -16.22 -23.61 -6.33
N ALA A 108 -17.12 -23.43 -7.29
CA ALA A 108 -16.83 -23.61 -8.72
C ALA A 108 -15.87 -22.54 -9.26
N GLN A 109 -15.06 -22.90 -10.25
CA GLN A 109 -14.14 -21.93 -10.86
C GLN A 109 -14.89 -20.76 -11.51
N PRO A 110 -14.52 -19.49 -11.21
CA PRO A 110 -15.11 -18.35 -11.90
C PRO A 110 -14.89 -18.41 -13.41
N GLY A 111 -15.90 -18.00 -14.18
CA GLY A 111 -15.84 -17.98 -15.64
C GLY A 111 -14.73 -17.09 -16.21
N ALA A 112 -14.29 -17.39 -17.44
CA ALA A 112 -13.15 -16.72 -18.08
C ALA A 112 -13.30 -15.19 -18.16
N LEU A 113 -14.49 -14.68 -18.48
CA LEU A 113 -14.76 -13.24 -18.52
C LEU A 113 -14.56 -12.57 -17.15
N ALA A 114 -15.02 -13.19 -16.06
CA ALA A 114 -14.84 -12.66 -14.70
C ALA A 114 -13.35 -12.61 -14.33
N MET A 115 -12.58 -13.61 -14.75
CA MET A 115 -11.12 -13.64 -14.56
C MET A 115 -10.41 -12.54 -15.36
N VAL A 116 -10.88 -12.23 -16.58
CA VAL A 116 -10.36 -11.10 -17.37
C VAL A 116 -10.65 -9.76 -16.68
N LEU A 117 -11.89 -9.55 -16.22
CA LEU A 117 -12.28 -8.33 -15.49
C LEU A 117 -11.49 -8.16 -14.20
N TYR A 118 -11.23 -9.24 -13.47
CA TYR A 118 -10.37 -9.21 -12.29
C TYR A 118 -8.93 -8.79 -12.65
N ARG A 119 -8.32 -9.45 -13.64
CA ARG A 119 -6.93 -9.18 -14.04
C ARG A 119 -6.71 -7.75 -14.53
N ARG A 120 -7.66 -7.22 -15.31
CA ARG A 120 -7.57 -5.87 -15.87
C ARG A 120 -8.01 -4.78 -14.90
N LEU A 121 -9.11 -5.00 -14.18
CA LEU A 121 -9.81 -3.94 -13.46
C LEU A 121 -9.85 -4.15 -11.94
N GLY A 122 -9.44 -5.32 -11.42
CA GLY A 122 -9.54 -5.65 -9.99
C GLY A 122 -10.96 -5.95 -9.53
N ILE A 123 -11.88 -6.20 -10.46
CA ILE A 123 -13.29 -6.48 -10.16
C ILE A 123 -13.40 -7.94 -9.71
N VAL A 124 -13.82 -8.14 -8.46
CA VAL A 124 -13.94 -9.47 -7.85
C VAL A 124 -15.05 -10.26 -8.52
N PRO A 125 -14.81 -11.54 -8.91
CA PRO A 125 -15.86 -12.38 -9.49
C PRO A 125 -17.08 -12.52 -8.58
N GLY A 126 -18.28 -12.52 -9.18
CA GLY A 126 -19.56 -12.56 -8.45
C GLY A 126 -19.69 -13.69 -7.42
N PRO A 127 -19.41 -14.97 -7.77
CA PRO A 127 -19.50 -16.08 -6.83
C PRO A 127 -18.53 -15.92 -5.64
N LEU A 128 -17.32 -15.45 -5.91
CA LEU A 128 -16.31 -15.20 -4.89
C LEU A 128 -16.78 -14.06 -3.95
N LYS A 129 -17.31 -12.99 -4.53
CA LYS A 129 -17.87 -11.86 -3.78
C LYS A 129 -19.03 -12.31 -2.88
N ALA A 130 -19.93 -13.16 -3.37
CA ALA A 130 -21.05 -13.69 -2.59
C ALA A 130 -20.58 -14.58 -1.43
N PHE A 131 -19.60 -15.46 -1.69
CA PHE A 131 -18.98 -16.31 -0.67
C PHE A 131 -18.39 -15.50 0.48
N TRP A 132 -17.61 -14.46 0.18
CA TRP A 132 -16.98 -13.62 1.20
C TRP A 132 -17.99 -12.71 1.91
N LEU A 133 -19.00 -12.21 1.19
CA LEU A 133 -20.09 -11.43 1.79
C LEU A 133 -20.86 -12.24 2.84
N ALA A 134 -21.11 -13.53 2.58
CA ALA A 134 -21.75 -14.42 3.54
C ALA A 134 -20.92 -14.64 4.82
N ARG A 135 -19.60 -14.37 4.78
CA ARG A 135 -18.68 -14.45 5.92
C ARG A 135 -18.41 -13.09 6.58
N GLY A 136 -19.16 -12.05 6.19
CA GLY A 136 -19.01 -10.69 6.73
C GLY A 136 -18.02 -9.79 5.98
N GLU A 137 -17.34 -10.31 4.94
CA GLU A 137 -16.30 -9.58 4.22
C GLU A 137 -16.84 -8.89 2.96
N ARG A 138 -16.76 -7.55 2.92
CA ARG A 138 -17.28 -6.74 1.80
C ARG A 138 -16.23 -6.49 0.73
N LEU A 139 -16.04 -7.47 -0.14
CA LEU A 139 -15.14 -7.34 -1.30
C LEU A 139 -15.80 -6.51 -2.42
N ARG A 140 -15.33 -5.28 -2.65
CA ARG A 140 -15.78 -4.46 -3.80
C ARG A 140 -14.77 -4.45 -4.94
N ARG A 141 -13.54 -4.05 -4.65
CA ARG A 141 -12.45 -3.98 -5.62
C ARG A 141 -11.16 -4.32 -4.90
N VAL A 142 -10.34 -5.15 -5.52
CA VAL A 142 -8.98 -5.42 -5.05
C VAL A 142 -8.05 -4.67 -5.98
N LEU A 143 -7.35 -3.66 -5.46
CA LEU A 143 -6.31 -2.96 -6.20
C LEU A 143 -4.96 -3.56 -5.88
#